data_AF-A0A1I8P1J2-F1
#
_entry.id   AF-A0A1I8P1J2-F1
#
_cell.length_a   1.000
_cell.length_b   1.000
_cell.length_c   1.000
_cell.angle_alpha   90.00
_cell.angle_beta   90.00
_cell.angle_gamma   90.00
#
_symmetry.space_group_name_H-M   'P 1'
#
loop_
_entity.id
_entity.type
_entity.pdbx_description
1 polymer ?
#
loop_
_entity_poly.entity_id
_entity_poly.type
_entity_poly.pdbx_seq_one_letter_code
_entity_poly.pdbx_strand_id
1 'polypeptide(L)'
;MDKDVNIFSMRIREWHSYHWLVKIVPDNYIFAKAAKFIKDRKTLTQDKLEELEKMIMDSTKAQAIIDAAKISMAMDISIVDLMNIELFAERVVKVSEYRKKLSTYLHNKMDCAALNLQSLNCDQVDARLISHAGSLTNLAKYPASTVQILGAEKDLFIALETRLNTPKYGLLYHSSFIGRAGLKNKAAYCGVWLDFEAASEGAFEII
;
A
#
# COMPACT_ATOMS: atom_id res chain seq x y z
N MET A 1 -4.04 -8.49 2.55
CA MET A 1 -3.30 -8.34 1.28
C MET A 1 -1.96 -7.64 1.49
N ASP A 2 -1.91 -6.35 1.83
CA ASP A 2 -0.63 -5.62 1.96
C ASP A 2 0.26 -6.19 3.07
N LYS A 3 -0.35 -6.57 4.20
CA LYS A 3 0.34 -7.29 5.29
C LYS A 3 0.90 -8.64 4.83
N ASP A 4 0.11 -9.41 4.07
CA ASP A 4 0.49 -10.74 3.60
C ASP A 4 1.63 -10.66 2.57
N VAL A 5 1.57 -9.70 1.65
CA VAL A 5 2.66 -9.42 0.69
C VAL A 5 3.95 -9.13 1.45
N ASN A 6 3.89 -8.32 2.51
CA ASN A 6 5.07 -8.00 3.31
C ASN A 6 5.61 -9.23 4.06
N ILE A 7 4.73 -10.02 4.68
CA ILE A 7 5.13 -11.24 5.39
C ILE A 7 5.79 -12.23 4.42
N PHE A 8 5.17 -12.50 3.27
CA PHE A 8 5.74 -13.40 2.27
C PHE A 8 7.06 -12.86 1.71
N SER A 9 7.17 -11.55 1.49
CA SER A 9 8.42 -10.95 1.01
C SER A 9 9.54 -11.06 2.04
N MET A 10 9.24 -10.86 3.32
CA MET A 10 10.19 -11.08 4.43
C MET A 10 10.66 -12.54 4.46
N ARG A 11 9.74 -13.51 4.31
CA ARG A 11 10.09 -14.95 4.26
C ARG A 11 10.97 -15.31 3.08
N ILE A 12 10.67 -14.82 1.88
CA ILE A 12 11.51 -15.06 0.70
C ILE A 12 12.90 -14.48 0.93
N ARG A 13 13.02 -13.30 1.53
CA ARG A 13 14.33 -12.68 1.85
C ARG A 13 15.15 -13.46 2.87
N GLU A 14 14.50 -14.11 3.83
CA GLU A 14 15.15 -15.00 4.80
C GLU A 14 15.61 -16.30 4.15
N TRP A 15 14.77 -16.91 3.32
CA TRP A 15 15.05 -18.20 2.68
C TRP A 15 16.04 -18.09 1.52
N HIS A 16 16.08 -16.93 0.84
CA HIS A 16 17.12 -16.66 -0.13
C HIS A 16 18.46 -16.48 0.59
N SER A 17 19.37 -17.45 0.42
CA SER A 17 20.74 -17.34 0.96
C SER A 17 21.54 -16.18 0.35
N TYR A 18 21.02 -15.53 -0.69
CA TYR A 18 21.66 -14.40 -1.38
C TYR A 18 21.32 -13.06 -0.70
N HIS A 19 21.98 -12.82 0.43
CA HIS A 19 21.85 -11.58 1.18
C HIS A 19 22.21 -10.32 0.36
N TRP A 20 23.04 -10.46 -0.67
CA TRP A 20 23.43 -9.36 -1.56
C TRP A 20 22.25 -8.85 -2.41
N LEU A 21 21.31 -9.71 -2.80
CA LEU A 21 20.14 -9.31 -3.61
C LEU A 21 19.18 -8.41 -2.81
N VAL A 22 19.06 -8.64 -1.50
CA VAL A 22 18.24 -7.83 -0.59
C VAL A 22 18.78 -6.41 -0.46
N LYS A 23 20.10 -6.22 -0.51
CA LYS A 23 20.73 -4.89 -0.44
C LYS A 23 20.54 -4.07 -1.72
N ILE A 24 20.58 -4.72 -2.89
CA ILE A 24 20.47 -4.04 -4.18
C ILE A 24 19.01 -3.71 -4.52
N VAL A 25 18.07 -4.60 -4.18
CA VAL A 25 16.65 -4.46 -4.53
C VAL A 25 15.79 -4.32 -3.25
N PRO A 26 15.50 -3.09 -2.81
CA PRO A 26 14.69 -2.86 -1.61
C PRO A 26 13.19 -3.07 -1.84
N ASP A 27 12.70 -2.99 -3.08
CA ASP A 27 11.28 -3.21 -3.39
C ASP A 27 10.93 -4.70 -3.39
N ASN A 28 9.85 -5.03 -2.68
CA ASN A 28 9.34 -6.39 -2.51
C ASN A 28 8.85 -7.00 -3.83
N TYR A 29 8.18 -6.21 -4.67
CA TYR A 29 7.63 -6.71 -5.93
C TYR A 29 8.72 -7.01 -6.97
N ILE A 30 9.66 -6.08 -7.14
CA ILE A 30 10.82 -6.28 -8.03
C ILE A 30 11.70 -7.41 -7.51
N PHE A 31 11.89 -7.53 -6.18
CA PHE A 31 12.65 -8.62 -5.59
C PHE A 31 12.03 -9.99 -5.88
N ALA A 32 10.71 -10.17 -5.71
CA ALA A 32 10.05 -11.44 -6.03
C ALA A 32 10.18 -11.79 -7.52
N LYS A 33 10.09 -10.80 -8.42
CA LYS A 33 10.33 -10.98 -9.86
C LYS A 33 11.77 -11.41 -10.17
N ALA A 34 12.76 -10.76 -9.54
CA ALA A 34 14.16 -11.08 -9.71
C ALA A 34 14.49 -12.49 -9.16
N ALA A 35 13.97 -12.84 -7.98
CA ALA A 35 14.17 -14.16 -7.37
C ALA A 35 13.62 -15.30 -8.26
N LYS A 36 12.45 -15.09 -8.87
CA LYS A 36 11.87 -16.05 -9.83
C LYS A 36 12.76 -16.28 -11.06
N PHE A 37 13.42 -15.22 -11.52
CA PHE A 37 14.22 -15.25 -12.75
C PHE A 37 15.64 -15.78 -12.55
N ILE A 38 16.29 -15.38 -11.45
CA ILE A 38 17.69 -15.71 -11.16
C ILE A 38 17.86 -17.21 -10.92
N LYS A 39 16.89 -17.87 -10.26
CA LYS A 39 16.93 -19.28 -9.85
C LYS A 39 18.31 -19.63 -9.24
N ASP A 40 19.21 -20.19 -10.05
CA ASP A 40 20.58 -20.50 -9.66
C ASP A 40 21.59 -19.45 -10.11
N ARG A 41 22.54 -19.11 -9.21
CA ARG A 41 23.69 -18.25 -9.50
C ARG A 41 24.47 -18.66 -10.75
N LYS A 42 24.58 -19.97 -11.00
CA LYS A 42 25.34 -20.54 -12.14
C LYS A 42 24.70 -20.23 -13.49
N THR A 43 23.41 -19.94 -13.50
CA THR A 43 22.68 -19.61 -14.72
C THR A 43 22.67 -18.11 -15.02
N LEU A 44 23.32 -17.29 -14.19
CA LEU A 44 23.37 -15.84 -14.34
C LEU A 44 24.53 -15.43 -15.25
N THR A 45 24.26 -15.32 -16.55
CA THR A 45 25.23 -14.91 -17.57
C THR A 45 24.90 -13.51 -18.11
N GLN A 46 25.85 -12.86 -18.78
CA GLN A 46 25.69 -11.52 -19.36
C GLN A 46 24.49 -11.41 -20.31
N ASP A 47 24.12 -12.52 -20.97
CA ASP A 47 22.97 -12.59 -21.90
C ASP A 47 21.62 -12.36 -21.21
N LYS A 48 21.52 -12.60 -19.89
CA LYS A 48 20.31 -12.37 -19.10
C LYS A 48 20.17 -10.93 -18.60
N LEU A 49 21.14 -10.07 -18.90
CA LEU A 49 21.18 -8.67 -18.46
C LEU A 49 20.00 -7.89 -19.05
N GLU A 50 19.70 -8.06 -20.35
CA GLU A 50 18.59 -7.37 -21.01
C GLU A 50 17.23 -7.72 -20.40
N GLU A 51 17.02 -8.97 -20.00
CA GLU A 51 15.77 -9.42 -19.36
C GLU A 51 15.65 -8.91 -17.92
N LEU A 52 16.77 -8.84 -17.19
CA LEU A 52 16.82 -8.22 -15.86
C LEU A 52 16.57 -6.71 -15.93
N GLU A 53 17.11 -6.02 -16.93
CA GLU A 53 16.87 -4.58 -17.15
C GLU A 53 15.40 -4.30 -17.43
N LYS A 54 14.75 -5.11 -18.28
CA LYS A 54 13.30 -4.98 -18.54
C LYS A 54 12.47 -5.15 -17.26
N MET A 55 12.92 -5.98 -16.33
CA MET A 55 12.18 -6.29 -15.10
C MET A 55 12.40 -5.29 -13.97
N ILE A 56 13.64 -4.79 -13.82
CA ILE A 56 14.03 -3.87 -12.75
C ILE A 56 13.84 -2.41 -13.19
N MET A 57 13.82 -2.14 -14.50
CA MET A 57 13.78 -0.81 -15.13
C MET A 57 14.98 0.09 -14.79
N ASP A 58 16.00 -0.45 -14.12
CA ASP A 58 17.26 0.24 -13.77
C ASP A 58 18.47 -0.56 -14.27
N SER A 59 19.18 0.00 -15.25
CA SER A 59 20.40 -0.61 -15.82
C SER A 59 21.53 -0.74 -14.79
N THR A 60 21.68 0.27 -13.91
CA THR A 60 22.72 0.28 -12.88
C THR A 60 22.55 -0.85 -11.86
N LYS A 61 21.30 -1.16 -11.47
CA LYS A 61 21.00 -2.25 -10.53
C LYS A 61 21.17 -3.61 -11.19
N ALA A 62 20.80 -3.76 -12.46
CA ALA A 62 20.99 -4.99 -13.20
C ALA A 62 22.48 -5.38 -13.31
N GLN A 63 23.33 -4.40 -13.64
CA GLN A 63 24.78 -4.61 -13.67
C GLN A 63 25.34 -4.97 -12.29
N ALA A 64 24.92 -4.24 -11.24
CA ALA A 64 25.33 -4.52 -9.86
C ALA A 64 24.93 -5.93 -9.39
N ILE A 65 23.80 -6.47 -9.87
CA ILE A 65 23.37 -7.84 -9.56
C ILE A 65 24.32 -8.88 -10.18
N ILE A 66 24.75 -8.67 -11.42
CA ILE A 66 25.69 -9.58 -12.11
C ILE A 66 27.06 -9.54 -11.45
N ASP A 67 27.55 -8.35 -11.12
CA ASP A 67 28.85 -8.19 -10.46
C ASP A 67 28.82 -8.77 -9.04
N ALA A 68 27.72 -8.56 -8.30
CA ALA A 68 27.52 -9.18 -7.00
C ALA A 68 27.40 -10.71 -7.09
N ALA A 69 26.79 -11.26 -8.14
CA ALA A 69 26.71 -12.70 -8.35
C ALA A 69 28.09 -13.33 -8.61
N LYS A 70 28.98 -12.62 -9.31
CA LYS A 70 30.37 -13.07 -9.56
C LYS A 70 31.22 -13.05 -8.29
N ILE A 71 31.04 -12.04 -7.43
CA ILE A 71 31.82 -11.84 -6.20
C ILE A 71 31.27 -12.68 -5.02
N SER A 72 29.98 -12.99 -5.02
CA SER A 72 29.32 -13.61 -3.87
C SER A 72 29.81 -15.03 -3.61
N MET A 73 30.28 -15.30 -2.38
CA MET A 73 30.59 -16.64 -1.88
C MET A 73 29.39 -17.29 -1.16
N ALA A 74 28.19 -17.14 -1.71
CA ALA A 74 26.99 -17.74 -1.11
C ALA A 74 27.02 -19.28 -1.19
N MET A 75 26.40 -19.93 -0.21
CA MET A 75 26.20 -21.38 -0.16
C MET A 75 25.25 -21.81 -1.29
N ASP A 76 25.51 -22.99 -1.86
CA ASP A 76 24.61 -23.62 -2.82
C ASP A 76 23.31 -24.01 -2.11
N ILE A 77 22.17 -23.64 -2.71
CA ILE A 77 20.82 -23.87 -2.17
C ILE A 77 20.33 -25.25 -2.61
N SER A 78 19.54 -25.92 -1.78
CA SER A 78 18.92 -27.20 -2.16
C SER A 78 17.85 -27.00 -3.24
N ILE A 79 17.67 -27.99 -4.12
CA ILE A 79 16.67 -27.93 -5.20
C ILE A 79 15.25 -27.79 -4.64
N VAL A 80 14.99 -28.42 -3.49
CA VAL A 80 13.69 -28.36 -2.80
C VAL A 80 13.40 -26.94 -2.31
N ASP A 81 14.39 -26.27 -1.73
CA ASP A 81 14.25 -24.90 -1.24
C ASP A 81 14.11 -23.91 -2.40
N LEU A 82 14.84 -24.13 -3.50
CA LEU A 82 14.70 -23.32 -4.71
C LEU A 82 13.28 -23.39 -5.28
N MET A 83 12.69 -24.59 -5.33
CA MET A 83 11.31 -24.78 -5.81
C MET A 83 10.30 -24.07 -4.91
N ASN A 84 10.51 -24.10 -3.59
CA ASN A 84 9.65 -23.38 -2.64
C ASN A 84 9.77 -21.86 -2.81
N ILE A 85 10.99 -21.34 -2.97
CA ILE A 85 11.25 -19.91 -3.22
C ILE A 85 10.54 -19.46 -4.51
N GLU A 86 10.60 -20.26 -5.58
CA GLU A 86 9.91 -19.96 -6.84
C GLU A 86 8.39 -19.90 -6.64
N LEU A 87 7.82 -20.88 -5.93
CA LEU A 87 6.38 -20.92 -5.63
C LEU A 87 5.93 -19.69 -4.81
N PHE A 88 6.69 -19.32 -3.78
CA PHE A 88 6.41 -18.14 -2.97
C PHE A 88 6.53 -16.84 -3.78
N ALA A 89 7.59 -16.71 -4.59
CA ALA A 89 7.79 -15.57 -5.46
C ALA A 89 6.63 -15.40 -6.46
N GLU A 90 6.18 -16.49 -7.08
CA GLU A 90 5.02 -16.46 -7.97
C GLU A 90 3.74 -16.04 -7.23
N ARG A 91 3.54 -16.55 -6.02
CA ARG A 91 2.39 -16.17 -5.19
C ARG A 91 2.40 -14.67 -4.86
N VAL A 92 3.55 -14.11 -4.49
CA VAL A 92 3.70 -12.67 -4.21
C VAL A 92 3.38 -11.84 -5.45
N VAL A 93 3.89 -12.22 -6.62
CA VAL A 93 3.60 -11.52 -7.88
C VAL A 93 2.11 -11.54 -8.18
N LYS A 94 1.46 -12.71 -8.09
CA LYS A 94 0.01 -12.86 -8.29
C LYS A 94 -0.81 -12.00 -7.32
N VAL A 95 -0.44 -11.95 -6.05
CA VAL A 95 -1.14 -11.14 -5.03
C VAL A 95 -0.97 -9.64 -5.32
N SER A 96 0.23 -9.20 -5.72
CA SER A 96 0.49 -7.81 -6.09
C SER A 96 -0.25 -7.38 -7.37
N GLU A 97 -0.37 -8.26 -8.36
CA GLU A 97 -1.18 -8.00 -9.56
C GLU A 97 -2.67 -7.97 -9.24
N TYR A 98 -3.15 -8.88 -8.40
CA TYR A 98 -4.53 -8.89 -7.94
C TYR A 98 -4.86 -7.60 -7.16
N ARG A 99 -3.92 -7.10 -6.35
CA ARG A 99 -4.05 -5.81 -5.67
C ARG A 99 -4.23 -4.65 -6.66
N LYS A 100 -3.44 -4.61 -7.73
CA LYS A 100 -3.57 -3.58 -8.78
C LYS A 100 -4.95 -3.64 -9.44
N LYS A 101 -5.39 -4.84 -9.82
CA LYS A 101 -6.73 -5.07 -10.39
C LYS A 101 -7.84 -4.60 -9.45
N LEU A 102 -7.72 -4.91 -8.15
CA LEU A 102 -8.70 -4.48 -7.15
C LEU A 102 -8.71 -2.96 -6.97
N SER A 103 -7.55 -2.31 -7.02
CA SER A 103 -7.47 -0.85 -6.95
C SER A 103 -8.15 -0.18 -8.14
N THR A 104 -7.93 -0.69 -9.35
CA THR A 104 -8.61 -0.20 -10.56
C THR A 104 -10.11 -0.49 -10.51
N TYR A 105 -10.51 -1.66 -10.02
CA TYR A 105 -11.92 -1.99 -9.84
C TYR A 105 -12.60 -1.04 -8.84
N LEU A 106 -11.93 -0.72 -7.73
CA LEU A 106 -12.42 0.21 -6.73
C LEU A 106 -12.58 1.62 -7.30
N HIS A 107 -11.60 2.09 -8.06
CA HIS A 107 -11.65 3.39 -8.76
C HIS A 107 -12.90 3.49 -9.64
N ASN A 108 -13.08 2.54 -10.57
CA ASN A 108 -14.22 2.52 -11.48
C ASN A 108 -15.57 2.43 -10.75
N LYS A 109 -15.62 1.73 -9.60
CA LYS A 109 -16.84 1.63 -8.80
C LYS A 109 -17.14 2.90 -8.01
N MET A 110 -16.12 3.60 -7.52
CA MET A 110 -16.29 4.87 -6.84
C MET A 110 -16.72 5.96 -7.82
N ASP A 111 -16.19 5.96 -9.05
CA ASP A 111 -16.59 6.87 -10.12
C ASP A 111 -18.11 6.79 -10.40
N CYS A 112 -18.67 5.57 -10.38
CA CYS A 112 -20.10 5.35 -10.60
C CYS A 112 -20.97 5.69 -9.37
N ALA A 113 -20.42 5.56 -8.16
CA ALA A 113 -21.20 5.63 -6.92
C ALA A 113 -21.20 7.04 -6.29
N ALA A 114 -20.05 7.72 -6.28
CA ALA A 114 -19.88 9.00 -5.60
C ALA A 114 -18.70 9.80 -6.16
N LEU A 115 -18.87 10.36 -7.36
CA LEU A 115 -17.87 11.23 -8.01
C LEU A 115 -17.49 12.45 -7.16
N ASN A 116 -18.46 13.01 -6.41
CA ASN A 116 -18.24 14.18 -5.56
C ASN A 116 -17.29 13.86 -4.39
N LEU A 117 -17.55 12.77 -3.65
CA LEU A 117 -16.68 12.32 -2.56
C LEU A 117 -15.26 12.02 -3.08
N GLN A 118 -15.19 11.34 -4.22
CA GLN A 118 -13.93 10.99 -4.85
C GLN A 118 -13.10 12.21 -5.30
N SER A 119 -13.76 13.27 -5.78
CA SER A 119 -13.07 14.50 -6.18
C SER A 119 -12.43 15.25 -5.01
N LEU A 120 -13.01 15.10 -3.81
CA LEU A 120 -12.55 15.76 -2.58
C LEU A 120 -11.45 14.95 -1.88
N ASN A 121 -11.51 13.63 -1.99
CA ASN A 121 -10.63 12.69 -1.29
C ASN A 121 -9.91 11.75 -2.27
N CYS A 122 -9.52 10.57 -1.79
CA CYS A 122 -8.88 9.53 -2.58
C CYS A 122 -9.70 8.25 -2.38
N ASP A 123 -9.92 7.48 -3.44
CA ASP A 123 -10.84 6.32 -3.46
C ASP A 123 -10.67 5.36 -2.28
N GLN A 124 -9.42 5.19 -1.81
CA GLN A 124 -9.11 4.29 -0.69
C GLN A 124 -9.60 4.82 0.67
N VAL A 125 -9.59 6.13 0.88
CA VAL A 125 -10.08 6.75 2.11
C VAL A 125 -11.61 6.77 2.10
N ASP A 126 -12.22 7.08 0.96
CA ASP A 126 -13.68 7.13 0.83
C ASP A 126 -14.31 5.74 0.98
N ALA A 127 -13.71 4.73 0.37
CA ALA A 127 -14.14 3.35 0.56
C ALA A 127 -14.06 2.91 2.03
N ARG A 128 -13.07 3.41 2.80
CA ARG A 128 -12.97 3.14 4.24
C ARG A 128 -14.03 3.89 5.04
N LEU A 129 -14.32 5.15 4.70
CA LEU A 129 -15.37 5.93 5.35
C LEU A 129 -16.74 5.26 5.16
N ILE A 130 -17.08 4.89 3.93
CA ILE A 130 -18.34 4.20 3.60
C ILE A 130 -18.39 2.84 4.29
N SER A 131 -17.29 2.08 4.27
CA SER A 131 -17.22 0.77 4.93
C SER A 131 -17.38 0.87 6.46
N HIS A 132 -16.92 1.95 7.09
CA HIS A 132 -17.05 2.14 8.53
C HIS A 132 -18.45 2.64 8.92
N ALA A 133 -19.07 3.48 8.08
CA ALA A 133 -20.47 3.86 8.22
C ALA A 133 -21.46 2.72 7.89
N GLY A 134 -20.99 1.69 7.19
CA GLY A 134 -21.77 0.52 6.74
C GLY A 134 -22.52 0.75 5.43
N SER A 135 -22.99 1.97 5.17
CA SER A 135 -23.61 2.37 3.90
C SER A 135 -23.39 3.85 3.61
N LEU A 136 -23.51 4.23 2.33
CA LEU A 136 -23.47 5.64 1.91
C LEU A 136 -24.62 6.46 2.54
N THR A 137 -25.80 5.84 2.71
CA THR A 137 -26.96 6.48 3.34
C THR A 137 -26.77 6.75 4.82
N ASN A 138 -26.00 5.92 5.53
CA ASN A 138 -25.66 6.16 6.93
C ASN A 138 -24.60 7.25 7.04
N LEU A 139 -23.63 7.27 6.12
CA LEU A 139 -22.62 8.33 6.07
C LEU A 139 -23.25 9.70 5.88
N ALA A 140 -24.23 9.82 4.97
CA ALA A 140 -24.97 11.06 4.71
C ALA A 140 -25.78 11.56 5.92
N LYS A 141 -26.14 10.68 6.86
CA LYS A 141 -26.89 11.05 8.07
C LYS A 141 -25.98 11.49 9.21
N TYR A 142 -24.69 11.19 9.16
CA TYR A 142 -23.78 11.55 10.24
C TYR A 142 -23.51 13.05 10.22
N PRO A 143 -23.55 13.71 11.40
CA PRO A 143 -23.14 15.10 11.46
C PRO A 143 -21.64 15.21 11.19
N ALA A 144 -21.23 16.35 10.68
CA ALA A 144 -19.83 16.70 10.41
C ALA A 144 -18.88 16.31 11.56
N SER A 145 -19.27 16.60 12.81
CA SER A 145 -18.47 16.29 14.00
C SER A 145 -18.22 14.79 14.21
N THR A 146 -19.15 13.92 13.83
CA THR A 146 -18.99 12.46 13.87
C THR A 146 -18.10 11.97 12.73
N VAL A 147 -18.26 12.52 11.52
CA VAL A 147 -17.41 12.17 10.36
C VAL A 147 -15.93 12.53 10.63
N GLN A 148 -15.68 13.60 11.39
CA GLN A 148 -14.33 14.02 11.78
C GLN A 148 -13.54 12.93 12.56
N ILE A 149 -14.20 12.31 13.53
CA ILE A 149 -13.62 11.38 14.50
C ILE A 149 -13.80 9.91 14.08
N LEU A 150 -14.39 9.67 12.91
CA LEU A 150 -14.74 8.35 12.42
C LEU A 150 -13.49 7.47 12.34
N GLY A 151 -13.50 6.34 13.06
CA GLY A 151 -12.36 5.42 13.22
C GLY A 151 -11.37 5.76 14.35
N ALA A 152 -11.50 6.88 15.04
CA ALA A 152 -10.75 7.25 16.25
C ALA A 152 -11.63 7.29 17.52
N GLU A 153 -12.83 6.71 17.46
CA GLU A 153 -13.84 6.75 18.52
C GLU A 153 -13.32 6.17 19.84
N LYS A 154 -12.63 5.03 19.79
CA LYS A 154 -12.05 4.40 20.98
C LYS A 154 -11.04 5.32 21.69
N ASP A 155 -10.17 5.94 20.91
CA ASP A 155 -9.16 6.87 21.44
C ASP A 155 -9.81 8.14 21.98
N LEU A 156 -10.91 8.59 21.38
CA LEU A 156 -11.71 9.69 21.90
C LEU A 156 -12.32 9.36 23.26
N PHE A 157 -12.92 8.18 23.41
CA PHE A 157 -13.50 7.76 24.69
C PHE A 157 -12.43 7.62 25.78
N ILE A 158 -11.27 7.04 25.45
CA ILE A 158 -10.14 6.94 26.38
C ILE A 158 -9.65 8.33 26.79
N ALA A 159 -9.52 9.27 25.85
CA ALA A 159 -9.08 10.64 26.14
C ALA A 159 -10.06 11.40 27.04
N LEU A 160 -11.37 11.23 26.82
CA LEU A 160 -12.40 11.83 27.66
C LEU A 160 -12.37 11.26 29.09
N GLU A 161 -12.16 9.96 29.25
CA GLU A 161 -12.08 9.29 30.55
C GLU A 161 -10.82 9.68 31.33
N THR A 162 -9.68 9.78 30.64
CA THR A 162 -8.39 10.16 31.23
C THR A 162 -8.11 11.66 31.27
N ARG A 163 -9.06 12.49 30.78
CA ARG A 163 -8.91 13.95 30.60
C ARG A 163 -7.63 14.35 29.84
N LEU A 164 -7.21 13.50 28.91
CA LEU A 164 -6.08 13.76 28.02
C LEU A 164 -6.56 14.48 26.74
N ASN A 165 -5.62 14.87 25.89
CA ASN A 165 -5.93 15.51 24.62
C ASN A 165 -6.75 14.58 23.72
N THR A 166 -7.88 15.08 23.23
CA THR A 166 -8.74 14.31 22.32
C THR A 166 -8.11 14.19 20.93
N PRO A 167 -8.25 13.04 20.26
CA PRO A 167 -7.88 12.89 18.87
C PRO A 167 -8.76 13.80 18.01
N LYS A 168 -8.14 14.59 17.13
CA LYS A 168 -8.84 15.60 16.30
C LYS A 168 -9.24 15.11 14.92
N TYR A 169 -8.83 13.90 14.55
CA TYR A 169 -9.07 13.29 13.25
C TYR A 169 -9.00 11.77 13.36
N GLY A 170 -9.80 11.06 12.55
CA GLY A 170 -9.75 9.60 12.42
C GLY A 170 -9.23 9.17 11.06
N LEU A 171 -10.09 8.50 10.28
CA LEU A 171 -9.75 7.98 8.96
C LEU A 171 -9.31 9.07 7.96
N LEU A 172 -9.84 10.29 8.10
CA LEU A 172 -9.51 11.45 7.26
C LEU A 172 -8.02 11.82 7.27
N TYR A 173 -7.27 11.45 8.33
CA TYR A 173 -5.83 11.70 8.40
C TYR A 173 -5.03 11.02 7.29
N HIS A 174 -5.54 9.91 6.77
CA HIS A 174 -4.88 9.13 5.73
C HIS A 174 -5.10 9.72 4.32
N SER A 175 -5.88 10.80 4.20
CA SER A 175 -6.01 11.51 2.93
C SER A 175 -4.68 12.17 2.54
N SER A 176 -4.38 12.14 1.25
CA SER A 176 -3.19 12.79 0.69
C SER A 176 -3.21 14.31 0.90
N PHE A 177 -4.40 14.92 0.98
CA PHE A 177 -4.56 16.36 1.19
C PHE A 177 -4.16 16.76 2.62
N ILE A 178 -4.68 16.08 3.65
CA ILE A 178 -4.36 16.36 5.05
C ILE A 178 -2.93 15.90 5.40
N GLY A 179 -2.46 14.82 4.77
CA GLY A 179 -1.10 14.31 4.96
C GLY A 179 0.00 15.32 4.63
N ARG A 180 -0.22 16.17 3.62
CA ARG A 180 0.74 17.21 3.16
C ARG A 180 0.71 18.50 3.99
N ALA A 181 -0.33 18.73 4.77
CA ALA A 181 -0.44 19.92 5.60
C ALA A 181 0.50 19.86 6.82
N GLY A 182 1.01 21.02 7.27
CA GLY A 182 1.84 21.10 8.47
C GLY A 182 1.09 20.67 9.73
N LEU A 183 1.78 20.03 10.69
CA LEU A 183 1.19 19.40 11.90
C LEU A 183 0.20 20.31 12.66
N LYS A 184 0.49 21.61 12.76
CA LYS A 184 -0.38 22.60 13.42
C LYS A 184 -1.69 22.85 12.65
N ASN A 185 -1.64 22.78 11.33
CA ASN A 185 -2.77 23.13 10.47
C ASN A 185 -3.64 21.92 10.10
N LYS A 186 -3.16 20.69 10.29
CA LYS A 186 -3.91 19.46 9.97
C LYS A 186 -5.29 19.41 10.65
N ALA A 187 -5.36 19.85 11.91
CA ALA A 187 -6.62 19.90 12.65
C ALA A 187 -7.59 20.96 12.08
N ALA A 188 -7.07 22.12 11.65
CA ALA A 188 -7.88 23.17 11.05
C ALA A 188 -8.40 22.75 9.67
N TYR A 189 -7.55 22.14 8.83
CA TYR A 189 -7.97 21.63 7.52
C TYR A 189 -9.03 20.54 7.63
N CYS A 190 -8.95 19.68 8.64
CA CYS A 190 -9.98 18.66 8.87
C CYS A 190 -11.34 19.27 9.26
N GLY A 191 -11.35 20.36 10.04
CA GLY A 191 -12.57 21.10 10.37
C GLY A 191 -13.17 21.82 9.16
N VAL A 192 -12.33 22.59 8.44
CA VAL A 192 -12.75 23.33 7.24
C VAL A 192 -13.27 22.41 6.13
N TRP A 193 -12.72 21.20 6.02
CA TRP A 193 -13.18 20.19 5.05
C TRP A 193 -14.64 19.79 5.31
N LEU A 194 -15.01 19.59 6.57
CA LEU A 194 -16.37 19.24 6.95
C LEU A 194 -17.34 20.42 6.86
N ASP A 195 -16.86 21.64 7.15
CA ASP A 195 -17.66 22.86 6.98
C ASP A 195 -17.94 23.14 5.49
N PHE A 196 -16.98 22.83 4.60
CA PHE A 196 -17.17 22.94 3.15
C PHE A 196 -18.15 21.89 2.62
N GLU A 197 -18.12 20.66 3.16
CA GLU A 197 -19.06 19.60 2.80
C GLU A 197 -20.49 19.90 3.31
N ALA A 198 -20.62 20.43 4.53
CA ALA A 198 -21.89 20.91 5.09
C ALA A 198 -22.45 22.12 4.33
N ALA A 199 -21.60 23.05 3.87
CA ALA A 199 -22.03 24.15 3.01
C ALA A 199 -22.45 23.67 1.60
N SER A 200 -22.00 22.48 1.18
CA SER A 200 -22.35 21.85 -0.10
C SER A 200 -23.60 20.96 -0.01
N GLU A 201 -24.50 21.20 0.97
CA GLU A 201 -25.73 20.44 1.28
C GLU A 201 -26.55 19.91 0.07
N GLY A 202 -26.39 20.46 -1.13
CA GLY A 202 -26.93 19.88 -2.38
C GLY A 202 -26.16 18.70 -3.01
N ALA A 203 -25.02 18.26 -2.46
CA ALA A 203 -24.18 17.21 -3.07
C ALA A 203 -24.60 15.77 -2.71
N PHE A 204 -25.35 15.59 -1.61
CA PHE A 204 -25.94 14.31 -1.21
C PHE A 204 -27.40 14.15 -1.64
N GLU A 205 -28.03 15.18 -2.23
CA GLU A 205 -29.41 15.14 -2.74
C GLU A 205 -29.59 14.41 -4.09
N ILE A 206 -28.55 13.77 -4.63
CA ILE A 206 -28.69 12.87 -5.79
C ILE A 206 -28.77 11.42 -5.33
N ILE A 207 -29.80 11.12 -4.52
CA ILE A 207 -30.51 9.83 -4.49
C ILE A 207 -32.01 10.15 -4.47
#